data_AF-A0A960HK93-F1
#
_entry.id   AF-A0A960HK93-F1
#
_cell.length_a   1.000
_cell.length_b   1.000
_cell.length_c   1.000
_cell.angle_alpha   90.00
_cell.angle_beta   90.00
_cell.angle_gamma   90.00
#
_symmetry.space_group_name_H-M   'P 1'
#
loop_
_entity.id
_entity.type
_entity.pdbx_description
1 polymer ?
#
loop_
_entity_poly.entity_id
_entity_poly.type
_entity_poly.pdbx_seq_one_letter_code
_entity_poly.pdbx_strand_id
1 'polypeptide(L)'
;PALVLGLPVARWLQPPDSAVRWLPGWMAGPGLDGWLVFWARNLGPFLVLLLVAHLWRGTVPRSVLRWFAPVWLLWLVPNLVAFHPWEWNNTKYFAFWQLLGAFLVGAVLARLWRSGIAGHRPIGMAAVGLSVVLLCGTGALDLARATQRSARIPWATADGVEVAEWIRDRTDADDVVVAAPSNTEPVIALSGRRMLSGFPGWTFDLGVPDWYQREQDALAVLRGGDAAREAVARRGVDLVVIGPLERAEPVLADGGWWEANAEVVHRQGDWTVYRVER
;
A
#
# COMPACT_ATOMS: atom_id res chain seq x y z
N PRO A 1 24.48 16.48 8.54
CA PRO A 1 24.53 15.37 7.57
C PRO A 1 23.14 14.94 7.05
N ALA A 2 22.23 14.50 7.93
CA ALA A 2 20.90 14.01 7.52
C ALA A 2 20.05 15.06 6.78
N LEU A 3 19.98 16.30 7.28
CA LEU A 3 19.25 17.38 6.60
C LEU A 3 19.89 17.78 5.26
N VAL A 4 21.23 17.79 5.19
CA VAL A 4 21.97 18.14 3.96
C VAL A 4 21.72 17.12 2.85
N LEU A 5 21.60 15.83 3.20
CA LEU A 5 21.28 14.76 2.24
C LEU A 5 19.78 14.65 1.97
N GLY A 6 18.95 14.89 2.98
CA GLY A 6 17.50 14.70 2.90
C GLY A 6 16.76 15.86 2.24
N LEU A 7 17.20 17.11 2.42
CA LEU A 7 16.51 18.28 1.86
C LEU A 7 16.44 18.29 0.34
N PRO A 8 17.51 17.97 -0.42
CA PRO A 8 17.42 17.89 -1.89
C PRO A 8 16.42 16.83 -2.34
N VAL A 9 16.43 15.64 -1.72
CA VAL A 9 15.50 14.55 -2.03
C VAL A 9 14.07 14.94 -1.68
N ALA A 10 13.85 15.52 -0.50
CA ALA A 10 12.53 15.98 -0.07
C ALA A 10 11.99 17.08 -0.98
N ARG A 11 12.85 18.00 -1.45
CA ARG A 11 12.49 19.07 -2.40
C ARG A 11 12.15 18.49 -3.78
N TRP A 12 12.92 17.52 -4.25
CA TRP A 12 12.67 16.86 -5.53
C TRP A 12 11.38 16.03 -5.53
N LEU A 13 11.06 15.39 -4.40
CA LEU A 13 9.83 14.61 -4.21
C LEU A 13 8.59 15.46 -3.89
N GLN A 14 8.67 16.80 -3.87
CA GLN A 14 7.50 17.61 -3.55
C GLN A 14 6.43 17.44 -4.64
N PRO A 15 5.21 17.01 -4.27
CA PRO A 15 4.11 17.01 -5.21
C PRO A 15 3.73 18.46 -5.59
N PRO A 16 3.10 18.68 -6.75
CA PRO A 16 2.57 19.98 -7.15
C PRO A 16 1.61 20.56 -6.09
N ASP A 17 0.81 19.68 -5.49
CA ASP A 17 -0.14 20.00 -4.43
C ASP A 17 0.14 19.18 -3.17
N SER A 18 0.07 19.83 -2.01
CA SER A 18 0.25 19.17 -0.72
C SER A 18 -1.10 18.72 -0.16
N ALA A 19 -1.23 17.43 0.13
CA ALA A 19 -2.38 16.86 0.85
C ALA A 19 -2.21 16.88 2.38
N VAL A 20 -1.16 17.53 2.89
CA VAL A 20 -0.85 17.59 4.32
C VAL A 20 -1.93 18.41 5.03
N ARG A 21 -2.63 17.77 5.98
CA ARG A 21 -3.69 18.42 6.75
C ARG A 21 -3.64 18.05 8.23
N TRP A 22 -4.15 18.95 9.06
CA TRP A 22 -4.35 18.70 10.48
C TRP A 22 -5.44 17.63 10.67
N LEU A 23 -5.13 16.56 11.40
CA LEU A 23 -6.02 15.44 11.69
C LEU A 23 -5.75 14.87 13.09
N PRO A 24 -6.20 15.55 14.17
CA PRO A 24 -6.06 15.07 15.54
C PRO A 24 -6.81 13.76 15.77
N GLY A 25 -6.14 12.82 16.42
CA GLY A 25 -6.69 11.50 16.72
C GLY A 25 -6.66 10.52 15.55
N TRP A 26 -6.18 10.96 14.37
CA TRP A 26 -6.15 10.15 13.15
C TRP A 26 -7.53 9.54 12.84
N MET A 27 -7.67 8.21 12.86
CA MET A 27 -8.90 7.48 12.57
C MET A 27 -9.66 7.04 13.82
N ALA A 28 -9.25 7.51 15.00
CA ALA A 28 -9.97 7.24 16.23
C ALA A 28 -11.34 7.94 16.26
N GLY A 29 -12.28 7.35 17.01
CA GLY A 29 -13.53 8.02 17.35
C GLY A 29 -13.28 9.30 18.17
N PRO A 30 -14.27 10.21 18.25
CA PRO A 30 -14.13 11.46 18.97
C PRO A 30 -13.88 11.21 20.46
N GLY A 31 -13.18 12.15 21.10
CA GLY A 31 -12.91 12.10 22.54
C GLY A 31 -11.70 11.23 22.92
N LEU A 32 -11.24 11.42 24.16
CA LEU A 32 -10.09 10.69 24.69
C LEU A 32 -10.40 9.20 24.88
N ASP A 33 -11.63 8.88 25.28
CA ASP A 33 -12.13 7.51 25.44
C ASP A 33 -12.13 6.76 24.09
N GLY A 34 -12.66 7.37 23.03
CA GLY A 34 -12.64 6.82 21.68
C GLY A 34 -11.21 6.55 21.19
N TRP A 35 -10.31 7.50 21.45
CA TRP A 35 -8.89 7.37 21.11
C TRP A 35 -8.16 6.28 21.91
N LEU A 36 -8.40 6.18 23.22
CA LEU A 36 -7.82 5.14 24.05
C LEU A 36 -8.33 3.75 23.65
N VAL A 37 -9.63 3.59 23.41
CA VAL A 37 -10.22 2.32 22.95
C VAL A 37 -9.67 1.94 21.58
N PHE A 38 -9.54 2.90 20.66
CA PHE A 38 -8.96 2.68 19.34
C PHE A 38 -7.54 2.12 19.45
N TRP A 39 -6.65 2.78 20.19
CA TRP A 39 -5.27 2.32 20.32
C TRP A 39 -5.13 1.03 21.14
N ALA A 40 -5.96 0.83 22.16
CA ALA A 40 -5.98 -0.42 22.91
C ALA A 40 -6.36 -1.62 22.03
N ARG A 41 -7.34 -1.45 21.12
CA ARG A 41 -7.74 -2.50 20.17
C ARG A 41 -6.67 -2.79 19.13
N ASN A 42 -5.98 -1.76 18.64
CA ASN A 42 -4.98 -1.90 17.57
C ASN A 42 -3.61 -2.35 18.07
N LEU A 43 -3.19 -1.94 19.27
CA LEU A 43 -1.85 -2.24 19.81
C LEU A 43 -1.86 -3.33 20.88
N GLY A 44 -3.03 -3.69 21.40
CA GLY A 44 -3.14 -4.61 22.54
C GLY A 44 -2.23 -4.17 23.70
N PRO A 45 -1.39 -5.06 24.25
CA PRO A 45 -0.50 -4.71 25.35
C PRO A 45 0.76 -3.94 24.91
N PHE A 46 1.00 -3.74 23.60
CA PHE A 46 2.26 -3.21 23.08
C PHE A 46 2.60 -1.83 23.67
N LEU A 47 1.68 -0.87 23.62
CA LEU A 47 1.93 0.49 24.10
C LEU A 47 2.24 0.49 25.60
N VAL A 48 1.51 -0.29 26.39
CA VAL A 48 1.73 -0.42 27.84
C VAL A 48 3.11 -1.02 28.12
N LEU A 49 3.47 -2.11 27.45
CA LEU A 49 4.78 -2.74 27.61
C LEU A 49 5.92 -1.82 27.16
N LEU A 50 5.72 -1.05 26.09
CA LEU A 50 6.70 -0.08 25.63
C LEU A 50 6.88 1.05 26.66
N LEU A 51 5.81 1.56 27.26
CA LEU A 51 5.90 2.52 28.36
C LEU A 51 6.62 1.92 29.58
N VAL A 52 6.30 0.67 29.95
CA VAL A 52 7.01 -0.06 31.01
C VAL A 52 8.51 -0.18 30.72
N ALA A 53 8.91 -0.36 29.45
CA ALA A 53 10.32 -0.40 29.08
C ALA A 53 11.06 0.91 29.42
N HIS A 54 10.38 2.05 29.33
CA HIS A 54 10.92 3.36 29.68
C HIS A 54 10.94 3.62 31.19
N LEU A 55 9.93 3.13 31.91
CA LEU A 55 9.73 3.42 33.33
C LEU A 55 10.43 2.41 34.26
N TRP A 56 10.54 1.14 33.85
CA TRP A 56 11.12 0.08 34.67
C TRP A 56 12.64 0.13 34.64
N ARG A 57 13.21 0.85 35.63
CA ARG A 57 14.65 1.06 35.77
C ARG A 57 15.42 -0.26 35.74
N GLY A 58 16.49 -0.30 34.95
CA GLY A 58 17.36 -1.48 34.78
C GLY A 58 16.89 -2.47 33.72
N THR A 59 15.73 -2.26 33.08
CA THR A 59 15.28 -3.13 31.97
C THR A 59 15.98 -2.77 30.67
N VAL A 60 16.00 -1.48 30.33
CA VAL A 60 16.64 -0.95 29.13
C VAL A 60 17.70 0.10 29.54
N PRO A 61 18.91 0.07 28.95
CA PRO A 61 19.92 1.10 29.21
C PRO A 61 19.41 2.49 28.83
N ARG A 62 19.71 3.51 29.64
CA ARG A 62 19.30 4.91 29.37
C ARG A 62 19.82 5.45 28.05
N SER A 63 20.98 4.99 27.57
CA SER A 63 21.50 5.34 26.25
C SER A 63 20.55 4.88 25.15
N VAL A 64 20.08 3.63 25.19
CA VAL A 64 19.13 3.08 24.22
C VAL A 64 17.81 3.84 24.24
N LEU A 65 17.28 4.16 25.43
CA LEU A 65 16.05 4.97 25.54
C LEU A 65 16.21 6.37 24.93
N ARG A 66 17.40 7.00 25.08
CA ARG A 66 17.69 8.30 24.44
C ARG A 66 17.75 8.19 22.92
N TRP A 67 18.35 7.13 22.38
CA TRP A 67 18.38 6.87 20.95
C TRP A 67 16.99 6.55 20.38
N PHE A 68 16.12 5.92 21.19
CA PHE A 68 14.75 5.62 20.81
C PHE A 68 13.82 6.84 20.89
N ALA A 69 14.12 7.84 21.73
CA ALA A 69 13.27 9.02 21.92
C ALA A 69 12.70 9.65 20.62
N PRO A 70 13.49 9.92 19.55
CA PRO A 70 12.94 10.46 18.30
C PRO A 70 11.98 9.52 17.57
N VAL A 71 12.05 8.20 17.80
CA VAL A 71 11.16 7.20 17.18
C VAL A 71 9.71 7.40 17.63
N TRP A 72 9.47 7.96 18.83
CA TRP A 72 8.11 8.32 19.26
C TRP A 72 7.42 9.32 18.34
N LEU A 73 8.18 10.14 17.60
CA LEU A 73 7.60 11.07 16.63
C LEU A 73 6.88 10.33 15.49
N LEU A 74 7.29 9.10 15.17
CA LEU A 74 6.61 8.24 14.18
C LEU A 74 5.25 7.73 14.67
N TRP A 75 4.91 7.91 15.94
CA TRP A 75 3.58 7.64 16.47
C TRP A 75 2.82 8.91 16.83
N LEU A 76 3.49 9.90 17.42
CA LEU A 76 2.85 11.15 17.82
C LEU A 76 2.43 12.02 16.63
N VAL A 77 3.31 12.22 15.65
CA VAL A 77 3.03 13.13 14.53
C VAL A 77 1.90 12.61 13.63
N PRO A 78 1.86 11.33 13.24
CA PRO A 78 0.77 10.82 12.39
C PRO A 78 -0.58 10.67 13.13
N ASN A 79 -0.60 10.83 14.46
CA ASN A 79 -1.84 11.02 15.24
C ASN A 79 -2.40 12.45 15.15
N LEU A 80 -1.64 13.38 14.57
CA LEU A 80 -1.97 14.81 14.52
C LEU A 80 -2.04 15.33 13.08
N VAL A 81 -1.36 14.69 12.14
CA VAL A 81 -1.21 15.14 10.76
C VAL A 81 -1.46 13.98 9.81
N ALA A 82 -2.32 14.19 8.82
CA ALA A 82 -2.40 13.30 7.65
C ALA A 82 -1.43 13.80 6.58
N PHE A 83 -0.55 12.91 6.11
CA PHE A 83 0.47 13.24 5.10
C PHE A 83 0.03 12.97 3.66
N HIS A 84 -1.05 12.21 3.48
CA HIS A 84 -1.58 11.78 2.20
C HIS A 84 -3.08 12.11 2.10
N PRO A 85 -3.65 12.15 0.88
CA PRO A 85 -5.09 12.27 0.69
C PRO A 85 -5.84 11.22 1.53
N TRP A 86 -5.40 9.97 1.48
CA TRP A 86 -5.94 8.91 2.31
C TRP A 86 -5.19 8.76 3.63
N GLU A 87 -5.83 9.09 4.74
CA GLU A 87 -5.21 9.10 6.07
C GLU A 87 -4.70 7.73 6.54
N TRP A 88 -5.26 6.62 6.03
CA TRP A 88 -4.79 5.27 6.39
C TRP A 88 -3.30 5.05 6.08
N ASN A 89 -2.73 5.81 5.14
CA ASN A 89 -1.30 5.79 4.85
C ASN A 89 -0.41 6.13 6.05
N ASN A 90 -0.95 6.74 7.11
CA ASN A 90 -0.19 6.98 8.32
C ASN A 90 0.25 5.67 9.02
N THR A 91 -0.38 4.53 8.71
CA THR A 91 -0.03 3.21 9.22
C THR A 91 1.44 2.84 9.03
N LYS A 92 2.09 3.28 7.95
CA LYS A 92 3.53 3.01 7.72
C LYS A 92 4.42 3.60 8.81
N TYR A 93 4.09 4.77 9.34
CA TYR A 93 4.84 5.38 10.44
C TYR A 93 4.64 4.59 11.74
N PHE A 94 3.40 4.18 12.03
CA PHE A 94 3.08 3.33 13.18
C PHE A 94 3.77 1.98 13.09
N ALA A 95 3.89 1.40 11.90
CA ALA A 95 4.60 0.15 11.66
C ALA A 95 6.09 0.27 11.99
N PHE A 96 6.76 1.34 11.55
CA PHE A 96 8.17 1.57 11.90
C PHE A 96 8.36 1.85 13.41
N TRP A 97 7.47 2.61 14.03
CA TRP A 97 7.47 2.81 15.47
C TRP A 97 7.31 1.49 16.23
N GLN A 98 6.37 0.63 15.81
CA GLN A 98 6.16 -0.68 16.42
C GLN A 98 7.36 -1.60 16.21
N LEU A 99 7.91 -1.66 15.00
CA LEU A 99 9.08 -2.49 14.67
C LEU A 99 10.27 -2.16 15.57
N LEU A 100 10.60 -0.87 15.71
CA LEU A 100 11.69 -0.43 16.57
C LEU A 100 11.34 -0.57 18.06
N GLY A 101 10.09 -0.30 18.44
CA GLY A 101 9.62 -0.44 19.82
C GLY A 101 9.60 -1.90 20.31
N ALA A 102 9.45 -2.86 19.39
CA ALA A 102 9.43 -4.28 19.70
C ALA A 102 10.72 -4.76 20.41
N PHE A 103 11.88 -4.15 20.12
CA PHE A 103 13.13 -4.46 20.84
C PHE A 103 13.04 -4.10 22.33
N LEU A 104 12.45 -2.95 22.65
CA LEU A 104 12.26 -2.48 24.03
C LEU A 104 11.21 -3.33 24.75
N VAL A 105 10.11 -3.66 24.07
CA VAL A 105 9.09 -4.59 24.57
C VAL A 105 9.70 -5.97 24.83
N GLY A 106 10.54 -6.47 23.92
CA GLY A 106 11.28 -7.72 24.08
C GLY A 106 12.17 -7.74 25.32
N ALA A 107 12.84 -6.63 25.63
CA ALA A 107 13.64 -6.49 26.86
C ALA A 107 12.78 -6.58 28.13
N VAL A 108 11.57 -6.00 28.13
CA VAL A 108 10.60 -6.13 29.23
C VAL A 108 10.16 -7.58 29.38
N LEU A 109 9.76 -8.24 28.29
CA LEU A 109 9.33 -9.64 28.32
C LEU A 109 10.47 -10.57 28.80
N ALA A 110 11.69 -10.36 28.34
CA ALA A 110 12.87 -11.11 28.78
C ALA A 110 13.18 -10.90 30.27
N ARG A 111 12.93 -9.70 30.81
CA ARG A 111 13.06 -9.44 32.25
C ARG A 111 11.94 -10.11 33.04
N LEU A 112 10.69 -10.01 32.61
CA LEU A 112 9.54 -10.66 33.24
C LEU A 112 9.73 -12.18 33.29
N TRP A 113 10.24 -12.78 32.23
CA TRP A 113 10.53 -14.21 32.17
C TRP A 113 11.58 -14.65 33.20
N ARG A 114 12.66 -13.86 33.35
CA ARG A 114 13.78 -14.19 34.25
C ARG A 114 13.47 -13.89 35.72
N SER A 115 12.85 -12.74 35.98
CA SER A 115 12.70 -12.17 37.33
C SER A 115 11.28 -12.25 37.89
N GLY A 116 10.29 -12.60 37.07
CA GLY A 116 8.89 -12.59 37.49
C GLY A 116 8.30 -11.20 37.71
N ILE A 117 7.11 -11.18 38.29
CA ILE A 117 6.46 -9.96 38.80
C ILE A 117 6.56 -9.98 40.32
N ALA A 118 7.16 -8.96 40.92
CA ALA A 118 7.40 -8.90 42.37
C ALA A 118 8.06 -10.18 42.94
N GLY A 119 9.04 -10.75 42.22
CA GLY A 119 9.73 -11.99 42.61
C GLY A 119 8.98 -13.29 42.29
N HIS A 120 7.72 -13.23 41.84
CA HIS A 120 6.92 -14.40 41.50
C HIS A 120 7.13 -14.79 40.04
N ARG A 121 8.10 -15.67 39.80
CA ARG A 121 8.47 -16.11 38.45
C ARG A 121 7.32 -16.76 37.65
N PRO A 122 6.48 -17.65 38.21
CA PRO A 122 5.39 -18.26 37.46
C PRO A 122 4.39 -17.23 36.90
N ILE A 123 4.07 -16.18 37.66
CA ILE A 123 3.17 -15.11 37.23
C ILE A 123 3.81 -14.32 36.06
N GLY A 124 5.10 -14.02 36.15
CA GLY A 124 5.82 -13.37 35.06
C GLY A 124 5.84 -14.21 33.78
N MET A 125 6.07 -15.52 33.89
CA MET A 125 6.04 -16.43 32.73
C MET A 125 4.64 -16.49 32.10
N ALA A 126 3.58 -16.55 32.91
CA ALA A 126 2.20 -16.52 32.41
C ALA A 126 1.88 -15.20 31.68
N ALA A 127 2.30 -14.06 32.27
CA ALA A 127 2.13 -12.74 31.64
C ALA A 127 2.89 -12.62 30.31
N VAL A 128 4.11 -13.17 30.24
CA VAL A 128 4.89 -13.24 28.99
C VAL A 128 4.16 -14.10 27.96
N GLY A 129 3.69 -15.30 28.34
CA GLY A 129 2.94 -16.17 27.44
C GLY A 129 1.70 -15.50 26.87
N LEU A 130 0.88 -14.87 27.72
CA LEU A 130 -0.28 -14.11 27.29
C LEU A 130 0.09 -12.95 26.35
N SER A 131 1.15 -12.20 26.69
CA SER A 131 1.62 -11.07 25.87
C SER A 131 2.06 -11.54 24.49
N VAL A 132 2.79 -12.65 24.39
CA VAL A 132 3.22 -13.23 23.11
C VAL A 132 2.02 -13.65 22.26
N VAL A 133 1.01 -14.29 22.88
CA VAL A 133 -0.23 -14.66 22.16
C VAL A 133 -0.96 -13.42 21.65
N LEU A 134 -1.11 -12.38 22.48
CA LEU A 134 -1.82 -11.16 22.08
C LEU A 134 -1.07 -10.34 21.02
N LEU A 135 0.26 -10.30 21.08
CA LEU A 135 1.09 -9.51 20.16
C LEU A 135 1.33 -10.23 18.81
N CYS A 136 1.43 -11.56 18.82
CA CYS A 136 1.86 -12.32 17.64
C CYS A 136 0.77 -13.26 17.09
N GLY A 137 -0.28 -13.56 17.83
CA GLY A 137 -1.25 -14.60 17.48
C GLY A 137 -1.98 -14.35 16.16
N THR A 138 -2.52 -13.14 15.97
CA THR A 138 -3.21 -12.77 14.73
C THR A 138 -2.27 -12.74 13.52
N GLY A 139 -1.05 -12.21 13.69
CA GLY A 139 -0.04 -12.20 12.64
C GLY A 139 0.45 -13.60 12.26
N ALA A 140 0.57 -14.51 13.24
CA ALA A 140 0.91 -15.91 12.98
C ALA A 140 -0.20 -16.65 12.22
N LEU A 141 -1.47 -16.38 12.54
CA LEU A 141 -2.61 -16.94 11.81
C LEU A 141 -2.67 -16.39 10.37
N ASP A 142 -2.42 -15.10 10.18
CA ASP A 142 -2.37 -14.48 8.86
C ASP A 142 -1.23 -15.08 8.00
N LEU A 143 -0.04 -15.23 8.57
CA LEU A 143 1.09 -15.89 7.89
C LEU A 143 0.76 -17.36 7.56
N ALA A 144 0.15 -18.09 8.48
CA ALA A 144 -0.28 -19.46 8.24
C ALA A 144 -1.26 -19.53 7.06
N ARG A 145 -2.24 -18.61 7.00
CA ARG A 145 -3.17 -18.47 5.87
C ARG A 145 -2.42 -18.16 4.58
N ALA A 146 -1.46 -17.23 4.60
CA ALA A 146 -0.70 -16.82 3.43
C ALA A 146 0.16 -17.94 2.82
N THR A 147 0.57 -18.94 3.62
CA THR A 147 1.30 -20.11 3.11
C THR A 147 0.40 -21.14 2.40
N GLN A 148 -0.92 -21.03 2.52
CA GLN A 148 -1.86 -21.96 1.90
C GLN A 148 -2.01 -21.67 0.42
N ARG A 149 -1.71 -22.66 -0.44
CA ARG A 149 -1.90 -22.54 -1.90
C ARG A 149 -3.36 -22.30 -2.28
N SER A 150 -4.33 -22.73 -1.47
CA SER A 150 -5.77 -22.46 -1.68
C SER A 150 -6.12 -20.99 -1.46
N ALA A 151 -5.34 -20.25 -0.67
CA ALA A 151 -5.50 -18.81 -0.46
C ALA A 151 -4.74 -17.97 -1.49
N ARG A 152 -4.11 -18.61 -2.50
CA ARG A 152 -3.42 -17.88 -3.58
C ARG A 152 -4.44 -17.04 -4.33
N ILE A 153 -4.19 -15.74 -4.42
CA ILE A 153 -4.92 -14.85 -5.31
C ILE A 153 -4.08 -14.79 -6.59
N PRO A 154 -4.55 -15.35 -7.72
CA PRO A 154 -3.85 -15.23 -8.99
C PRO A 154 -3.77 -13.74 -9.34
N TRP A 155 -2.57 -13.18 -9.28
CA TRP A 155 -2.33 -11.78 -9.61
C TRP A 155 -1.94 -11.60 -11.08
N ALA A 156 -1.15 -12.53 -11.63
CA ALA A 156 -0.75 -12.54 -13.03
C ALA A 156 -0.84 -13.95 -13.60
N THR A 157 -1.39 -14.08 -14.80
CA THR A 157 -1.37 -15.33 -15.58
C THR A 157 -0.11 -15.39 -16.44
N ALA A 158 0.31 -16.58 -16.86
CA ALA A 158 1.45 -16.73 -17.77
C ALA A 158 1.24 -15.91 -19.07
N ASP A 159 0.03 -15.93 -19.62
CA ASP A 159 -0.34 -15.14 -20.79
C ASP A 159 -0.27 -13.63 -20.53
N GLY A 160 -0.75 -13.16 -19.39
CA GLY A 160 -0.67 -11.73 -19.05
C GLY A 160 0.77 -11.25 -18.81
N VAL A 161 1.63 -12.10 -18.26
CA VAL A 161 3.07 -11.80 -18.12
C VAL A 161 3.73 -11.73 -19.49
N GLU A 162 3.44 -12.68 -20.39
CA GLU A 162 3.97 -12.68 -21.75
C GLU A 162 3.55 -11.41 -22.50
N VAL A 163 2.28 -11.02 -22.43
CA VAL A 163 1.79 -9.78 -23.08
C VAL A 163 2.50 -8.56 -22.52
N ALA A 164 2.73 -8.50 -21.21
CA ALA A 164 3.46 -7.41 -20.59
C ALA A 164 4.92 -7.36 -21.06
N GLU A 165 5.58 -8.52 -21.24
CA GLU A 165 6.92 -8.63 -21.80
C GLU A 165 6.96 -8.23 -23.27
N TRP A 166 6.01 -8.69 -24.07
CA TRP A 166 5.88 -8.29 -25.47
C TRP A 166 5.74 -6.77 -25.60
N ILE A 167 4.87 -6.14 -24.79
CA ILE A 167 4.72 -4.68 -24.77
C ILE A 167 6.04 -4.00 -24.38
N ARG A 168 6.74 -4.51 -23.37
CA ARG A 168 8.04 -3.98 -22.93
C ARG A 168 9.12 -4.05 -24.00
N ASP A 169 9.10 -5.08 -24.84
CA ASP A 169 10.19 -5.37 -25.76
C ASP A 169 9.91 -4.90 -27.20
N ARG A 170 8.62 -4.74 -27.57
CA ARG A 170 8.19 -4.51 -28.96
C ARG A 170 7.45 -3.20 -29.21
N THR A 171 7.27 -2.37 -28.19
CA THR A 171 6.60 -1.06 -28.33
C THR A 171 7.55 0.06 -27.95
N ASP A 172 7.25 1.29 -28.36
CA ASP A 172 8.06 2.44 -27.95
C ASP A 172 7.91 2.70 -26.45
N ALA A 173 8.99 3.18 -25.81
CA ALA A 173 8.98 3.50 -24.38
C ALA A 173 7.98 4.63 -24.04
N ASP A 174 7.64 5.42 -25.05
CA ASP A 174 6.69 6.51 -24.99
C ASP A 174 5.24 6.08 -25.30
N ASP A 175 4.98 4.84 -25.74
CA ASP A 175 3.60 4.42 -26.02
C ASP A 175 2.72 4.53 -24.76
N VAL A 176 1.54 5.15 -24.91
CA VAL A 176 0.51 5.23 -23.88
C VAL A 176 -0.44 4.05 -24.03
N VAL A 177 -0.43 3.18 -23.02
CA VAL A 177 -1.20 1.95 -22.97
C VAL A 177 -2.46 2.14 -22.13
N VAL A 178 -3.57 1.57 -22.58
CA VAL A 178 -4.80 1.42 -21.82
C VAL A 178 -5.07 -0.06 -21.55
N ALA A 179 -5.29 -0.36 -20.27
CA ALA A 179 -5.72 -1.65 -19.75
C ALA A 179 -6.68 -1.37 -18.57
N ALA A 180 -7.24 -2.41 -17.96
CA ALA A 180 -8.16 -2.30 -16.83
C ALA A 180 -7.49 -1.50 -15.69
N PRO A 181 -8.13 -0.43 -15.17
CA PRO A 181 -7.58 0.38 -14.07
C PRO A 181 -7.70 -0.40 -12.75
N SER A 182 -6.88 -1.44 -12.59
CA SER A 182 -6.91 -2.40 -11.49
C SER A 182 -5.55 -2.51 -10.81
N ASN A 183 -5.54 -2.83 -9.52
CA ASN A 183 -4.32 -3.14 -8.77
C ASN A 183 -3.78 -4.54 -9.10
N THR A 184 -4.55 -5.35 -9.82
CA THR A 184 -4.17 -6.70 -10.24
C THR A 184 -3.93 -6.84 -11.73
N GLU A 185 -3.73 -5.72 -12.45
CA GLU A 185 -3.48 -5.75 -13.89
C GLU A 185 -1.99 -6.02 -14.20
N PRO A 186 -1.61 -7.21 -14.71
CA PRO A 186 -0.21 -7.56 -14.96
C PRO A 186 0.45 -6.66 -16.00
N VAL A 187 -0.27 -6.17 -17.01
CA VAL A 187 0.32 -5.31 -18.03
C VAL A 187 0.70 -3.95 -17.44
N ILE A 188 -0.14 -3.39 -16.57
CA ILE A 188 0.18 -2.17 -15.80
C ILE A 188 1.42 -2.39 -14.92
N ALA A 189 1.49 -3.54 -14.25
CA ALA A 189 2.57 -3.82 -13.30
C ALA A 189 3.92 -4.14 -13.96
N LEU A 190 3.92 -4.80 -15.13
CA LEU A 190 5.12 -5.48 -15.66
C LEU A 190 5.60 -4.95 -17.02
N SER A 191 4.80 -4.18 -17.77
CA SER A 191 5.23 -3.71 -19.09
C SER A 191 6.23 -2.55 -19.03
N GLY A 192 6.28 -1.80 -17.93
CA GLY A 192 7.11 -0.60 -17.80
C GLY A 192 6.74 0.52 -18.77
N ARG A 193 5.53 0.51 -19.34
CA ARG A 193 5.00 1.54 -20.24
C ARG A 193 4.16 2.58 -19.51
N ARG A 194 3.93 3.71 -20.18
CA ARG A 194 3.04 4.75 -19.70
C ARG A 194 1.62 4.23 -19.73
N MET A 195 0.94 4.26 -18.59
CA MET A 195 -0.47 3.87 -18.49
C MET A 195 -1.34 5.11 -18.41
N LEU A 196 -2.48 5.10 -19.12
CA LEU A 196 -3.44 6.20 -19.02
C LEU A 196 -3.95 6.35 -17.58
N SER A 197 -4.33 5.23 -16.97
CA SER A 197 -4.74 5.13 -15.57
C SER A 197 -4.24 3.82 -14.96
N GLY A 198 -3.75 3.90 -13.72
CA GLY A 198 -3.53 2.75 -12.86
C GLY A 198 -4.78 2.43 -12.03
N PHE A 199 -4.59 1.69 -10.94
CA PHE A 199 -5.63 1.52 -9.93
C PHE A 199 -6.07 2.89 -9.36
N PRO A 200 -7.36 3.25 -9.44
CA PRO A 200 -7.84 4.60 -9.09
C PRO A 200 -7.51 5.02 -7.66
N GLY A 201 -7.58 4.08 -6.72
CA GLY A 201 -7.24 4.33 -5.31
C GLY A 201 -5.76 4.71 -5.12
N TRP A 202 -4.85 4.18 -5.94
CA TRP A 202 -3.44 4.56 -5.89
C TRP A 202 -3.17 5.87 -6.62
N THR A 203 -3.76 6.09 -7.80
CA THR A 203 -3.57 7.35 -8.52
C THR A 203 -4.15 8.54 -7.75
N PHE A 204 -5.26 8.34 -7.03
CA PHE A 204 -5.79 9.31 -6.07
C PHE A 204 -4.78 9.60 -4.96
N ASP A 205 -4.26 8.55 -4.32
CA ASP A 205 -3.39 8.69 -3.15
C ASP A 205 -1.99 9.25 -3.48
N LEU A 206 -1.52 9.02 -4.71
CA LEU A 206 -0.34 9.66 -5.29
C LEU A 206 -0.56 11.14 -5.64
N GLY A 207 -1.82 11.63 -5.58
CA GLY A 207 -2.16 13.00 -5.87
C GLY A 207 -2.14 13.36 -7.36
N VAL A 208 -2.46 12.40 -8.24
CA VAL A 208 -2.61 12.70 -9.68
C VAL A 208 -3.80 13.66 -9.87
N PRO A 209 -3.61 14.89 -10.40
CA PRO A 209 -4.64 15.94 -10.36
C PRO A 209 -5.98 15.57 -11.03
N ASP A 210 -5.94 14.77 -12.09
CA ASP A 210 -7.10 14.35 -12.88
C ASP A 210 -7.33 12.83 -12.84
N TRP A 211 -6.92 12.16 -11.76
CA TRP A 211 -6.98 10.70 -11.63
C TRP A 211 -8.37 10.12 -11.99
N TYR A 212 -9.45 10.78 -11.55
CA TYR A 212 -10.81 10.32 -11.78
C TYR A 212 -11.17 10.40 -13.26
N GLN A 213 -10.82 11.51 -13.93
CA GLN A 213 -11.06 11.65 -15.36
C GLN A 213 -10.22 10.67 -16.18
N ARG A 214 -9.00 10.35 -15.74
CA ARG A 214 -8.15 9.33 -16.37
C ARG A 214 -8.77 7.94 -16.29
N GLU A 215 -9.35 7.59 -15.14
CA GLU A 215 -10.11 6.35 -14.98
C GLU A 215 -11.31 6.32 -15.93
N GLN A 216 -12.12 7.38 -15.94
CA GLN A 216 -13.29 7.47 -16.84
C GLN A 216 -12.88 7.37 -18.32
N ASP A 217 -11.79 8.02 -18.70
CA ASP A 217 -11.25 7.96 -20.05
C ASP A 217 -10.73 6.55 -20.40
N ALA A 218 -10.03 5.88 -19.48
CA ALA A 218 -9.59 4.50 -19.67
C ALA A 218 -10.77 3.55 -19.86
N LEU A 219 -11.82 3.68 -19.05
CA LEU A 219 -13.05 2.89 -19.20
C LEU A 219 -13.77 3.19 -20.52
N ALA A 220 -13.83 4.46 -20.94
CA ALA A 220 -14.41 4.84 -22.22
C ALA A 220 -13.65 4.22 -23.39
N VAL A 221 -12.31 4.25 -23.36
CA VAL A 221 -11.46 3.59 -24.36
C VAL A 221 -11.75 2.09 -24.40
N LEU A 222 -11.75 1.41 -23.25
CA LEU A 222 -11.97 -0.04 -23.19
C LEU A 222 -13.35 -0.47 -23.71
N ARG A 223 -14.39 0.33 -23.48
CA ARG A 223 -15.78 0.05 -23.90
C ARG A 223 -16.06 0.35 -25.37
N GLY A 224 -15.12 0.96 -26.10
CA GLY A 224 -15.29 1.29 -27.52
C GLY A 224 -16.32 2.40 -27.79
N GLY A 225 -16.69 2.57 -29.06
CA GLY A 225 -17.62 3.60 -29.51
C GLY A 225 -17.01 4.98 -29.72
N ASP A 226 -17.87 5.99 -29.91
CA ASP A 226 -17.41 7.37 -30.20
C ASP A 226 -16.67 7.99 -29.01
N ALA A 227 -17.10 7.69 -27.78
CA ALA A 227 -16.42 8.13 -26.57
C ALA A 227 -14.98 7.59 -26.46
N ALA A 228 -14.73 6.36 -26.96
CA ALA A 228 -13.39 5.80 -27.04
C ALA A 228 -12.51 6.61 -27.99
N ARG A 229 -12.99 6.95 -29.19
CA ARG A 229 -12.24 7.75 -30.17
C ARG A 229 -11.87 9.13 -29.61
N GLU A 230 -12.82 9.79 -28.95
CA GLU A 230 -12.56 11.08 -28.30
C GLU A 230 -11.51 10.97 -27.17
N ALA A 231 -11.60 9.92 -26.35
CA ALA A 231 -10.66 9.68 -25.26
C ALA A 231 -9.26 9.32 -25.76
N VAL A 232 -9.16 8.46 -26.79
CA VAL A 232 -7.91 8.13 -27.48
C VAL A 232 -7.21 9.41 -27.95
N ALA A 233 -7.91 10.26 -28.69
CA ALA A 233 -7.34 11.48 -29.26
C ALA A 233 -6.91 12.47 -28.16
N ARG A 234 -7.76 12.66 -27.13
CA ARG A 234 -7.48 13.55 -25.99
C ARG A 234 -6.27 13.10 -25.17
N ARG A 235 -6.07 11.79 -25.04
CA ARG A 235 -5.05 11.21 -24.14
C ARG A 235 -3.80 10.70 -24.86
N GLY A 236 -3.82 10.70 -26.20
CA GLY A 236 -2.73 10.19 -27.01
C GLY A 236 -2.51 8.68 -26.82
N VAL A 237 -3.60 7.90 -26.69
CA VAL A 237 -3.51 6.44 -26.52
C VAL A 237 -2.94 5.79 -27.77
N ASP A 238 -1.94 4.94 -27.59
CA ASP A 238 -1.26 4.22 -28.68
C ASP A 238 -1.66 2.73 -28.72
N LEU A 239 -1.92 2.16 -27.54
CA LEU A 239 -2.22 0.74 -27.39
C LEU A 239 -3.40 0.52 -26.45
N VAL A 240 -4.24 -0.45 -26.80
CA VAL A 240 -5.34 -0.93 -25.96
C VAL A 240 -5.16 -2.43 -25.75
N VAL A 241 -5.20 -2.85 -24.49
CA VAL A 241 -5.04 -4.24 -24.10
C VAL A 241 -6.37 -4.73 -23.56
N ILE A 242 -6.85 -5.85 -24.08
CA ILE A 242 -8.09 -6.50 -23.63
C ILE A 242 -7.77 -7.94 -23.23
N GLY A 243 -7.71 -8.18 -21.93
CA GLY A 243 -7.58 -9.48 -21.31
C GLY A 243 -8.82 -9.84 -20.47
N PRO A 244 -8.67 -10.83 -19.57
CA PRO A 244 -9.76 -11.29 -18.70
C PRO A 244 -10.31 -10.20 -17.77
N LEU A 245 -9.46 -9.30 -17.26
CA LEU A 245 -9.90 -8.23 -16.35
C LEU A 245 -10.73 -7.19 -17.07
N GLU A 246 -10.36 -6.83 -18.28
CA GLU A 246 -11.06 -5.86 -19.10
C GLU A 246 -12.44 -6.36 -19.52
N ARG A 247 -12.60 -7.66 -19.76
CA ARG A 247 -13.90 -8.24 -20.14
C ARG A 247 -14.84 -8.46 -18.96
N ALA A 248 -14.35 -8.42 -17.73
CA ALA A 248 -15.15 -8.62 -16.54
C ALA A 248 -15.83 -7.32 -16.06
N GLU A 249 -16.86 -7.45 -15.23
CA GLU A 249 -17.41 -6.34 -14.46
C GLU A 249 -16.34 -5.77 -13.50
N PRO A 250 -16.22 -4.44 -13.35
CA PRO A 250 -17.09 -3.38 -13.89
C PRO A 250 -16.64 -2.77 -15.23
N VAL A 251 -15.61 -3.34 -15.88
CA VAL A 251 -15.00 -2.73 -17.08
C VAL A 251 -15.87 -2.98 -18.31
N LEU A 252 -16.16 -4.25 -18.62
CA LEU A 252 -16.95 -4.68 -19.77
C LEU A 252 -16.42 -4.15 -21.12
N ALA A 253 -15.15 -4.41 -21.42
CA ALA A 253 -14.51 -3.96 -22.64
C ALA A 253 -15.15 -4.55 -23.91
N ASP A 254 -15.28 -3.73 -24.95
CA ASP A 254 -15.85 -4.13 -26.24
C ASP A 254 -14.73 -4.56 -27.21
N GLY A 255 -14.32 -5.81 -27.09
CA GLY A 255 -13.32 -6.38 -28.00
C GLY A 255 -13.79 -6.43 -29.46
N GLY A 256 -15.11 -6.53 -29.72
CA GLY A 256 -15.64 -6.56 -31.07
C GLY A 256 -15.50 -5.23 -31.78
N TRP A 257 -15.71 -4.12 -31.05
CA TRP A 257 -15.45 -2.78 -31.55
C TRP A 257 -13.97 -2.58 -31.87
N TRP A 258 -13.07 -2.97 -30.96
CA TRP A 258 -11.63 -2.82 -31.18
C TRP A 258 -11.10 -3.67 -32.34
N GLU A 259 -11.62 -4.88 -32.51
CA GLU A 259 -11.32 -5.74 -33.67
C GLU A 259 -11.69 -5.09 -35.01
N ALA A 260 -12.75 -4.28 -35.03
CA ALA A 260 -13.23 -3.61 -36.24
C ALA A 260 -12.59 -2.24 -36.49
N ASN A 261 -11.95 -1.63 -35.48
CA ASN A 261 -11.51 -0.22 -35.52
C ASN A 261 -10.02 -0.01 -35.22
N ALA A 262 -9.25 -1.08 -34.98
CA ALA A 262 -7.83 -0.98 -34.68
C ALA A 262 -7.04 -2.19 -35.22
N GLU A 263 -5.73 -2.04 -35.33
CA GLU A 263 -4.85 -3.12 -35.77
C GLU A 263 -4.54 -4.06 -34.60
N VAL A 264 -4.78 -5.36 -34.78
CA VAL A 264 -4.30 -6.36 -33.80
C VAL A 264 -2.81 -6.60 -34.00
N VAL A 265 -2.00 -6.19 -33.03
CA VAL A 265 -0.54 -6.30 -33.09
C VAL A 265 0.03 -7.47 -32.30
N HIS A 266 -0.73 -8.00 -31.33
CA HIS A 266 -0.34 -9.18 -30.57
C HIS A 266 -1.55 -9.92 -29.99
N ARG A 267 -1.42 -11.24 -29.84
CA ARG A 267 -2.40 -12.11 -29.17
C ARG A 267 -1.69 -13.20 -28.39
N GLN A 268 -2.14 -13.43 -27.17
CA GLN A 268 -1.67 -14.54 -26.35
C GLN A 268 -2.80 -15.03 -25.44
N GLY A 269 -3.23 -16.28 -25.68
CA GLY A 269 -4.37 -16.87 -24.98
C GLY A 269 -5.61 -15.97 -25.07
N ASP A 270 -6.09 -15.54 -23.92
CA ASP A 270 -7.26 -14.66 -23.76
C ASP A 270 -6.94 -13.16 -23.93
N TRP A 271 -5.71 -12.78 -24.25
CA TRP A 271 -5.29 -11.39 -24.35
C TRP A 271 -5.13 -10.96 -25.81
N THR A 272 -5.62 -9.76 -26.11
CA THR A 272 -5.39 -9.09 -27.39
C THR A 272 -4.82 -7.69 -27.16
N VAL A 273 -3.81 -7.33 -27.92
CA VAL A 273 -3.24 -5.98 -27.96
C VAL A 273 -3.61 -5.34 -29.30
N TYR A 274 -4.26 -4.19 -29.22
CA TYR A 274 -4.67 -3.37 -30.34
C TYR A 274 -3.78 -2.14 -30.43
N ARG A 275 -3.31 -1.81 -31.63
CA ARG A 275 -2.64 -0.54 -31.94
C ARG A 275 -3.64 0.41 -32.56
N VAL A 276 -3.67 1.63 -32.00
CA VAL A 276 -4.59 2.66 -32.45
C VAL A 276 -3.97 3.44 -33.59
N GLU A 277 -4.62 3.46 -34.75
CA GLU A 277 -4.23 4.34 -35.84
C GLU A 277 -4.66 5.78 -35.50
N ARG A 278 -3.70 6.71 -35.53
CA ARG A 278 -3.93 8.14 -35.25
C ARG A 278 -4.45 8.90 -36.47
#